data_AF-A0A2J6I144-F1
#
_entry.id   AF-A0A2J6I144-F1
#
_cell.length_a   1.000
_cell.length_b   1.000
_cell.length_c   1.000
_cell.angle_alpha   90.00
_cell.angle_beta   90.00
_cell.angle_gamma   90.00
#
_symmetry.space_group_name_H-M   'P 1'
#
loop_
_entity.id
_entity.type
_entity.pdbx_description
1 polymer ?
#
loop_
_entity_poly.entity_id
_entity_poly.type
_entity_poly.pdbx_seq_one_letter_code
_entity_poly.pdbx_strand_id
1 'polypeptide(L)' 'MKNLTVLFLFFVLTISAFAQQDTPADNPLGYVGEMNIMDENKQKQGFWEEQSGQFISYGYYADDKKTGTWISYHRA' A
#
# COMPACT_ATOMS: atom_id res chain seq x y z
N MET A 1 -8.20 23.11 -41.05
CA MET A 1 -7.61 23.51 -39.75
C MET A 1 -8.52 23.21 -38.55
N LYS A 2 -9.85 23.42 -38.62
CA LYS A 2 -10.78 23.13 -37.51
C LYS A 2 -10.74 21.67 -36.99
N ASN A 3 -10.56 20.69 -37.89
CA ASN A 3 -10.54 19.27 -37.51
C ASN A 3 -9.28 18.87 -36.73
N LEU A 4 -8.16 19.57 -36.94
CA LEU A 4 -6.90 19.30 -36.23
C LEU A 4 -6.96 19.79 -34.78
N THR A 5 -7.65 20.90 -34.54
CA THR A 5 -7.89 21.45 -33.19
C THR A 5 -8.76 20.51 -32.34
N VAL A 6 -9.76 19.86 -32.95
CA VAL A 6 -10.62 18.89 -32.25
C VAL A 6 -9.84 17.63 -31.86
N LEU A 7 -8.99 17.11 -32.76
CA LEU A 7 -8.12 15.96 -32.47
C LEU A 7 -7.11 16.26 -31.34
N PHE A 8 -6.55 17.48 -31.31
CA PHE A 8 -5.64 17.89 -30.25
C PHE A 8 -6.33 18.01 -28.90
N LEU A 9 -7.57 18.52 -28.86
CA LEU A 9 -8.37 18.58 -27.63
C LEU A 9 -8.76 17.19 -27.11
N PHE A 10 -9.06 16.24 -28.00
CA PHE A 10 -9.29 14.84 -27.62
C PHE A 10 -8.04 14.17 -27.04
N PHE A 11 -6.86 14.49 -27.59
CA PHE A 11 -5.60 13.94 -27.09
C PHE A 11 -5.21 14.48 -25.70
N VAL A 12 -5.56 15.72 -25.38
CA VAL A 12 -5.31 16.29 -24.05
C VAL A 12 -6.27 15.70 -22.99
N LEU A 13 -7.50 15.35 -23.36
CA LEU A 13 -8.49 14.74 -22.47
C LEU A 13 -8.15 13.31 -22.03
N THR A 14 -7.38 12.55 -22.83
CA THR A 14 -7.01 11.16 -22.46
C THR A 14 -5.85 11.10 -21.47
N ILE A 15 -5.00 12.12 -21.40
CA ILE A 15 -3.83 12.13 -20.51
C ILE A 15 -4.26 12.37 -19.05
N SER A 16 -5.31 13.15 -18.81
CA SER A 16 -5.83 13.44 -17.47
C SER A 16 -6.55 12.27 -16.79
N ALA A 17 -6.90 11.20 -17.52
CA ALA A 17 -7.55 10.02 -16.95
C ALA A 17 -6.59 9.07 -16.20
N PHE A 18 -5.27 9.21 -16.39
CA PHE A 18 -4.27 8.32 -15.82
C PHE A 18 -3.58 8.85 -14.55
N ALA A 19 -3.99 10.02 -14.03
CA ALA A 19 -3.32 10.68 -12.91
C ALA A 19 -3.97 10.45 -11.53
N GLN A 20 -4.78 9.41 -11.37
CA GLN A 20 -5.15 8.94 -10.02
C GLN A 20 -4.12 7.91 -9.57
N GLN A 21 -3.05 8.40 -8.95
CA GLN A 21 -2.21 7.54 -8.12
C GLN A 21 -3.01 7.26 -6.85
N ASP A 22 -3.59 6.07 -6.76
CA ASP A 22 -4.22 5.58 -5.55
C ASP A 22 -3.18 5.64 -4.43
N THR A 23 -3.30 6.61 -3.52
CA THR A 23 -2.73 6.44 -2.19
C THR A 23 -3.43 5.22 -1.59
N PRO A 24 -2.71 4.15 -1.20
CA PRO A 24 -3.34 3.03 -0.53
C PRO A 24 -4.12 3.57 0.65
N ALA A 25 -5.43 3.32 0.67
CA ALA A 25 -6.32 3.76 1.75
C ALA A 25 -5.90 3.19 3.13
N ASP A 26 -5.05 2.16 3.10
CA ASP A 26 -4.48 1.47 4.24
C ASP A 26 -2.99 1.80 4.36
N ASN A 27 -2.66 3.00 4.82
CA ASN A 27 -1.35 3.24 5.42
C ASN A 27 -1.48 3.09 6.95
N PRO A 28 -1.37 1.85 7.48
CA PRO A 28 -1.39 1.66 8.91
C PRO A 28 -0.18 2.36 9.53
N LEU A 29 -0.45 3.36 10.36
CA LEU A 29 0.54 4.03 11.21
C LEU A 29 1.57 4.90 10.48
N GLY A 30 1.32 5.26 9.22
CA GLY A 30 2.23 6.11 8.45
C GLY A 30 3.49 5.39 7.96
N TYR A 31 3.48 4.06 7.91
CA TYR A 31 4.55 3.27 7.31
C TYR A 31 4.64 3.50 5.79
N VAL A 32 5.86 3.56 5.26
CA VAL A 32 6.12 3.75 3.83
C VAL A 32 7.05 2.63 3.37
N GLY A 33 6.48 1.66 2.65
CA GLY A 33 7.21 0.51 2.12
C GLY A 33 6.28 -0.67 1.85
N GLU A 34 6.84 -1.76 1.31
CA GLU A 34 6.13 -3.03 1.19
C GLU A 34 5.91 -3.64 2.58
N MET A 35 4.77 -4.31 2.74
CA MET A 35 4.36 -5.00 3.98
C MET A 35 4.18 -6.49 3.72
N ASN A 36 4.21 -7.28 4.79
CA ASN A 36 3.97 -8.73 4.74
C ASN A 36 4.92 -9.47 3.80
N ILE A 37 6.17 -9.02 3.72
CA ILE A 37 7.20 -9.59 2.83
C ILE A 37 7.96 -10.74 3.51
N MET A 38 8.31 -11.74 2.71
CA MET A 38 9.21 -12.83 3.11
C MET A 38 10.54 -12.73 2.37
N ASP A 39 11.62 -13.19 2.99
CA ASP A 39 12.92 -13.35 2.34
C ASP A 39 13.00 -14.62 1.47
N GLU A 40 14.17 -14.86 0.86
CA GLU A 40 14.46 -16.03 0.04
C GLU A 40 14.32 -17.35 0.80
N ASN A 41 14.45 -17.34 2.13
CA ASN A 41 14.28 -18.49 3.01
C ASN A 41 12.83 -18.65 3.49
N LYS A 42 11.90 -17.84 2.98
CA LYS A 42 10.48 -17.78 3.36
C LYS A 42 10.24 -17.31 4.80
N GLN A 43 11.20 -16.59 5.38
CA GLN A 43 11.04 -16.03 6.72
C GLN A 43 10.43 -14.63 6.62
N LYS A 44 9.55 -14.30 7.56
CA LYS A 44 8.92 -12.98 7.65
C LYS A 44 9.98 -11.91 7.96
N GLN A 45 9.97 -10.84 7.18
CA GLN A 45 10.84 -9.68 7.37
C GLN A 45 10.05 -8.37 7.31
N GLY A 46 10.55 -7.33 7.95
CA GLY A 46 10.03 -5.97 7.81
C GLY A 46 8.69 -5.75 8.51
N PHE A 47 7.87 -4.84 8.01
CA PHE A 47 6.62 -4.45 8.64
C PHE A 47 5.46 -5.37 8.23
N TRP A 48 4.66 -5.77 9.21
CA TRP A 48 3.59 -6.76 9.04
C TRP A 48 2.28 -6.29 9.64
N GLU A 49 1.20 -6.68 8.97
CA GLU A 49 -0.15 -6.73 9.49
C GLU A 49 -0.49 -8.18 9.85
N GLU A 50 -1.03 -8.39 11.06
CA GLU A 50 -1.57 -9.67 11.48
C GLU A 50 -3.01 -9.53 11.95
N GLN A 51 -3.88 -10.39 11.43
CA GLN A 51 -5.25 -10.49 11.89
C GLN A 51 -5.42 -11.70 12.81
N SER A 52 -5.97 -11.48 14.00
CA SER A 52 -6.36 -12.52 14.94
C SER A 52 -7.78 -12.27 15.46
N GLY A 53 -8.76 -12.98 14.89
CA GLY A 53 -10.17 -12.74 15.17
C GLY A 53 -10.58 -11.31 14.86
N GLN A 54 -10.99 -10.59 15.90
CA GLN A 54 -11.41 -9.18 15.86
C GLN A 54 -10.26 -8.19 16.07
N PHE A 55 -9.01 -8.65 16.17
CA PHE A 55 -7.85 -7.78 16.35
C PHE A 55 -7.01 -7.71 15.09
N ILE A 56 -6.56 -6.51 14.76
CA ILE A 56 -5.54 -6.26 13.73
C ILE A 56 -4.32 -5.71 14.45
N SER A 57 -3.15 -6.29 14.21
CA SER A 57 -1.89 -5.89 14.84
C SER A 57 -0.84 -5.55 13.80
N TYR A 58 -0.10 -4.49 14.05
CA TYR A 58 0.97 -4.03 13.18
C TYR A 58 2.29 -3.97 13.93
N GLY A 59 3.37 -4.42 13.30
CA GLY A 59 4.70 -4.38 13.90
C GLY A 59 5.76 -5.00 12.99
N TYR A 60 6.98 -5.13 13.51
CA TYR A 60 8.11 -5.62 12.72
C TYR A 60 8.43 -7.10 13.00
N TYR A 61 8.80 -7.80 11.94
CA TYR A 61 9.45 -9.11 12.00
C TYR A 61 10.93 -9.01 11.60
N ALA A 62 11.75 -9.82 12.24
CA ALA A 62 13.11 -10.16 11.82
C ALA A 62 13.29 -11.66 11.96
N ASP A 63 13.54 -12.38 10.86
CA ASP A 63 13.73 -13.84 10.82
C ASP A 63 12.61 -14.60 11.54
N ASP A 64 11.35 -14.36 11.13
CA ASP A 64 10.14 -14.94 11.75
C ASP A 64 9.86 -14.55 13.20
N LYS A 65 10.67 -13.68 13.81
CA LYS A 65 10.46 -13.20 15.19
C LYS A 65 9.90 -11.80 15.22
N LYS A 66 8.86 -11.61 16.04
CA LYS A 66 8.34 -10.27 16.35
C LYS A 66 9.42 -9.45 17.06
N THR A 67 9.67 -8.25 16.54
CA THR A 67 10.63 -7.31 17.12
C THR A 67 10.00 -5.94 17.31
N GLY A 68 10.55 -5.16 18.24
CA GLY A 68 10.09 -3.82 18.54
C GLY A 68 8.66 -3.75 19.08
N THR A 69 8.04 -2.58 18.90
CA THR A 69 6.68 -2.32 19.35
C THR A 69 5.67 -2.89 18.38
N TRP A 70 4.65 -3.56 18.92
CA TRP A 70 3.48 -4.02 18.19
C TRP A 70 2.26 -3.25 18.66
N ILE A 71 1.51 -2.70 17.73
CA ILE A 71 0.29 -1.92 18.00
C ILE A 71 -0.90 -2.70 17.50
N SER A 72 -1.86 -2.95 18.39
CA SER A 72 -3.06 -3.73 18.11
C SER A 72 -4.32 -2.88 18.25
N TYR A 73 -5.24 -3.05 17.31
CA TYR A 73 -6.55 -2.39 17.26
C TYR A 73 -7.65 -3.43 17.32
N HIS A 74 -8.76 -3.07 17.98
CA HIS A 74 -10.01 -3.80 17.83
C HIS A 74 -10.68 -3.37 16.52
N ARG A 75 -11.16 -4.34 15.74
CA ARG A 75 -11.91 -4.11 14.51
C ARG A 75 -13.34 -3.77 14.92
N ALA A 76 -13.67 -2.48 14.81
CA ALA A 76 -15.01 -1.96 15.06
C ALA A 76 -16.07 -2.56 14.11
#